data_AF-A0A927ZKS6-F1
#
_entry.id   AF-A0A927ZKS6-F1
#
_cell.length_a   1.000
_cell.length_b   1.000
_cell.length_c   1.000
_cell.angle_alpha   90.00
_cell.angle_beta   90.00
_cell.angle_gamma   90.00
#
_symmetry.space_group_name_H-M   'P 1'
#
loop_
_entity.id
_entity.type
_entity.pdbx_description
1 polymer ?
#
loop_
_entity_poly.entity_id
_entity_poly.type
_entity_poly.pdbx_seq_one_letter_code
_entity_poly.pdbx_strand_id
1 'polypeptide(L)'
;MKKFLKINLFAFLTIILSFNYVVCYATPIPDVKLTVDSPTAFELPKYFRKSTDKITPSENINLSGLDKLNISGSGQFSKTGVP
;
A
#
# COMPACT_ATOMS: atom_id res chain seq x y z
N MET A 1 -37.15 46.70 -23.15
CA MET A 1 -35.72 46.74 -22.80
C MET A 1 -35.35 45.79 -21.64
N LYS A 2 -36.06 45.81 -20.49
CA LYS A 2 -35.76 44.93 -19.34
C LYS A 2 -35.80 43.41 -19.64
N LYS A 3 -36.74 42.93 -20.46
CA LYS A 3 -36.87 41.50 -20.81
C LYS A 3 -35.73 41.02 -21.73
N PHE A 4 -35.35 41.84 -22.70
CA PHE A 4 -34.25 41.56 -23.62
C PHE A 4 -32.90 41.57 -22.89
N LEU A 5 -32.71 42.49 -21.93
CA LEU A 5 -31.53 42.52 -21.07
C LEU A 5 -31.41 41.26 -20.21
N LYS A 6 -32.52 40.77 -19.63
CA LYS A 6 -32.54 39.53 -18.86
C LYS A 6 -32.18 38.29 -19.69
N ILE A 7 -32.67 38.21 -20.93
CA ILE A 7 -32.36 37.10 -21.83
C ILE A 7 -30.88 37.10 -22.21
N ASN A 8 -30.32 38.26 -22.55
CA ASN A 8 -28.90 38.37 -22.85
C ASN A 8 -28.02 38.05 -21.63
N LEU A 9 -28.43 38.48 -20.44
CA LEU A 9 -27.72 38.15 -19.20
C LEU A 9 -27.73 36.64 -18.91
N PHE A 10 -28.87 35.98 -19.14
CA PHE A 10 -29.00 34.54 -18.94
C PHE A 10 -28.16 33.76 -19.96
N ALA A 11 -28.20 34.16 -21.23
CA ALA A 11 -27.38 33.58 -22.30
C ALA A 11 -25.89 33.72 -22.00
N PHE A 12 -25.46 34.89 -21.52
CA PHE A 12 -24.08 35.15 -21.12
C PHE A 12 -23.65 34.27 -19.94
N LEU A 13 -24.51 34.10 -18.94
CA LEU A 13 -24.23 33.24 -17.79
C LEU A 13 -24.09 31.76 -18.18
N THR A 14 -24.96 31.27 -19.07
CA THR A 14 -24.85 29.89 -19.59
C THR A 14 -23.56 29.66 -20.37
N ILE A 15 -23.10 30.65 -21.14
CA ILE A 15 -21.84 30.57 -21.87
C ILE A 15 -20.66 30.50 -20.90
N ILE A 16 -20.62 31.35 -19.86
CA ILE A 16 -19.56 31.31 -18.84
C ILE A 16 -19.51 29.96 -18.14
N LEU A 17 -20.68 29.42 -17.76
CA LEU A 17 -20.76 28.13 -17.06
C LEU A 17 -20.30 26.98 -17.97
N SER A 18 -20.54 27.05 -19.28
CA SER A 18 -20.13 26.02 -20.24
C SER A 18 -18.62 25.88 -20.43
N PHE A 19 -17.82 26.90 -20.06
CA PHE A 19 -16.35 26.84 -20.13
C PHE A 19 -15.69 26.21 -18.88
N ASN A 20 -16.47 25.88 -17.84
CA ASN A 20 -15.94 25.23 -16.64
C ASN A 20 -15.80 23.72 -16.89
N TYR A 21 -14.69 23.29 -17.49
CA TYR A 21 -14.27 21.90 -17.35
C TYR A 21 -13.68 21.71 -15.94
N VAL A 22 -14.26 20.82 -15.15
CA VAL A 22 -13.64 20.35 -13.92
C VAL A 22 -12.48 19.45 -14.34
N VAL A 23 -11.27 20.01 -14.37
CA VAL A 23 -10.06 19.24 -14.60
C VAL A 23 -9.72 18.51 -13.30
N CYS A 24 -10.16 17.26 -13.19
CA CYS A 24 -9.69 16.36 -12.14
C CYS A 24 -8.27 15.89 -12.50
N TYR A 25 -7.26 16.51 -11.90
CA TYR A 25 -5.90 15.99 -11.96
C TYR A 25 -5.81 14.74 -11.08
N ALA A 26 -5.23 13.67 -11.61
CA ALA A 26 -4.83 12.55 -10.77
C ALA A 26 -3.85 13.06 -9.71
N THR A 27 -4.05 12.67 -8.45
CA THR A 27 -3.07 12.92 -7.41
C THR A 27 -1.77 12.23 -7.79
N PRO A 28 -0.61 12.91 -7.75
CA PRO A 28 0.65 12.29 -8.08
C PRO A 28 0.89 11.09 -7.15
N ILE A 29 1.36 9.98 -7.71
CA ILE A 29 1.88 8.88 -6.91
C ILE A 29 3.01 9.47 -6.06
N PRO A 30 3.04 9.22 -4.74
CA PRO A 30 4.09 9.76 -3.89
C PRO A 30 5.46 9.34 -4.41
N ASP A 31 6.45 10.24 -4.26
CA ASP A 31 7.81 9.99 -4.71
C ASP A 31 8.33 8.66 -4.15
N VAL A 32 8.79 7.79 -5.05
CA VAL A 32 9.38 6.51 -4.69
C VAL A 32 10.68 6.77 -3.94
N LYS A 33 10.76 6.30 -2.70
CA LYS A 33 11.98 6.39 -1.88
C LYS A 33 12.69 5.04 -1.87
N LEU A 34 13.96 5.04 -2.26
CA LEU A 34 14.83 3.89 -2.10
C LEU A 34 15.19 3.75 -0.61
N THR A 35 14.85 2.62 -0.01
CA THR A 35 15.14 2.30 1.39
C THR A 35 15.95 1.02 1.51
N VAL A 36 16.74 0.91 2.56
CA VAL A 36 17.52 -0.30 2.84
C VAL A 36 16.67 -1.26 3.66
N ASP A 37 16.37 -2.44 3.10
CA ASP A 37 15.52 -3.44 3.75
C ASP A 37 16.27 -4.29 4.80
N SER A 38 17.54 -4.61 4.54
CA SER A 38 18.39 -5.38 5.46
C SER A 38 19.84 -4.89 5.39
N PRO A 39 20.51 -4.68 6.54
CA PRO A 39 21.95 -4.44 6.55
C PRO A 39 22.70 -5.69 6.09
N THR A 40 23.93 -5.50 5.62
CA THR A 40 24.88 -6.58 5.31
C THR A 40 25.45 -7.17 6.62
N ALA A 41 24.59 -7.85 7.37
CA ALA A 41 24.96 -8.55 8.59
C ALA A 41 25.10 -10.06 8.32
N PHE A 42 25.97 -10.72 9.08
CA PHE A 42 26.13 -12.18 9.12
C PHE A 42 25.27 -12.75 10.26
N GLU A 43 24.01 -12.38 10.27
CA GLU A 43 23.06 -12.74 11.32
C GLU A 43 21.81 -13.36 10.72
N LEU A 44 21.11 -14.13 11.53
CA LEU A 44 19.83 -14.72 11.15
C LEU A 44 18.81 -13.61 10.86
N PRO A 45 18.00 -13.71 9.79
CA PRO A 45 17.08 -12.65 9.45
C PRO A 45 16.04 -12.38 10.53
N LYS A 46 15.55 -11.15 10.53
CA LYS A 46 14.53 -10.70 11.47
C LYS A 46 13.32 -11.64 11.46
N TYR A 47 12.85 -12.04 12.64
CA TYR A 47 11.70 -12.93 12.81
C TYR A 47 11.83 -14.30 12.13
N PHE A 48 13.06 -14.80 11.95
CA PHE A 48 13.27 -16.18 11.51
C PHE A 48 12.62 -17.16 12.47
N ARG A 49 11.84 -18.09 11.92
CA ARG A 49 11.13 -19.14 12.65
C ARG A 49 10.94 -20.36 11.77
N LYS A 50 10.88 -21.52 12.39
CA LYS A 50 10.64 -22.82 11.75
C LYS A 50 9.32 -23.39 12.23
N SER A 51 8.72 -24.22 11.39
CA SER A 51 7.54 -25.02 11.74
C SER A 51 7.76 -25.95 12.94
N THR A 52 9.02 -26.27 13.25
CA THR A 52 9.42 -27.07 14.41
C THR A 52 9.72 -26.26 15.67
N ASP A 53 9.65 -24.93 15.62
CA ASP A 53 9.87 -24.10 16.80
C ASP A 53 8.74 -24.27 17.81
N LYS A 54 9.05 -24.10 19.10
CA LYS A 54 8.07 -24.24 20.18
C LYS A 54 7.02 -23.14 20.11
N ILE A 55 5.76 -23.52 19.95
CA ILE A 55 4.60 -22.62 19.98
C ILE A 55 3.87 -22.77 21.32
N THR A 56 3.53 -21.66 21.96
CA THR A 56 2.64 -21.63 23.12
C THR A 56 1.33 -20.99 22.68
N PRO A 57 0.35 -21.79 22.22
CA PRO A 57 -0.89 -21.23 21.68
C PRO A 57 -1.72 -20.62 22.83
N SER A 58 -2.33 -19.47 22.57
CA SER A 58 -3.24 -18.80 23.51
C SER A 58 -4.60 -19.51 23.63
N GLU A 59 -4.90 -20.39 22.69
CA GLU A 59 -6.14 -21.16 22.57
C GLU A 59 -5.84 -22.62 22.25
N ASN A 60 -6.85 -23.49 22.27
CA ASN A 60 -6.69 -24.91 21.99
C ASN A 60 -6.57 -25.17 20.47
N ILE A 61 -5.41 -24.87 19.90
CA ILE A 61 -5.09 -25.07 18.48
C ILE A 61 -4.48 -26.46 18.29
N ASN A 62 -4.99 -27.22 17.31
CA ASN A 62 -4.40 -28.49 16.92
C ASN A 62 -3.11 -28.26 16.10
N LEU A 63 -1.96 -28.66 16.63
CA LEU A 63 -0.65 -28.53 15.99
C LEU A 63 -0.19 -29.82 15.28
N SER A 64 -1.06 -30.81 15.14
CA SER A 64 -0.72 -32.10 14.53
C SER A 64 -0.19 -31.92 13.11
N GLY A 65 1.02 -32.44 12.86
CA GLY A 65 1.66 -32.40 11.54
C GLY A 65 2.40 -31.11 11.22
N LEU A 66 2.35 -30.09 12.09
CA LEU A 66 3.12 -28.87 11.91
C LEU A 66 4.63 -29.14 11.85
N ASP A 67 5.11 -30.05 12.69
CA ASP A 67 6.49 -30.52 12.75
C ASP A 67 6.99 -31.21 11.47
N LYS A 68 6.08 -31.63 10.58
CA LYS A 68 6.38 -32.38 9.35
C LYS A 68 6.45 -31.52 8.10
N LEU A 69 6.10 -30.23 8.18
CA LEU A 69 6.00 -29.38 7.00
C LEU A 69 7.37 -29.00 6.39
N ASN A 70 8.46 -29.12 7.14
CA ASN A 70 9.82 -28.74 6.71
C ASN A 70 9.89 -27.32 6.12
N ILE A 71 9.20 -26.38 6.77
CA ILE A 71 9.17 -24.96 6.36
C ILE A 71 9.77 -24.05 7.42
N SER A 72 10.34 -22.94 6.95
CA SER A 72 10.78 -21.79 7.73
C SER A 72 10.26 -20.48 7.12
N GLY A 73 10.35 -19.38 7.87
CA GLY A 73 10.01 -18.06 7.37
C GLY A 73 10.73 -16.97 8.15
N SER A 74 10.98 -15.84 7.51
CA SER A 74 11.67 -14.68 8.08
C SER A 74 11.24 -13.39 7.39
N GLY A 75 11.77 -12.25 7.85
CA GLY A 75 11.80 -11.01 7.08
C GLY A 75 12.84 -11.06 5.95
N GLN A 76 12.92 -9.98 5.19
CA GLN A 76 13.92 -9.80 4.12
C GLN A 76 15.33 -9.89 4.71
N PHE A 77 16.20 -10.66 4.05
CA PHE A 77 17.62 -10.81 4.41
C PHE A 77 18.53 -10.18 3.37
N SER A 78 19.74 -9.85 3.81
CA SER A 78 20.86 -9.57 2.92
C SER A 78 21.47 -10.87 2.39
N LYS A 79 22.30 -10.77 1.36
CA LYS A 79 23.02 -11.90 0.76
C LYS A 79 23.83 -12.72 1.79
N THR A 80 24.34 -12.07 2.83
CA THR A 80 25.17 -12.70 3.87
C THR A 80 24.34 -13.28 5.01
N GLY A 81 23.07 -12.88 5.14
CA GLY A 81 22.11 -13.41 6.11
C GLY A 81 21.22 -14.52 5.54
N VAL A 82 21.64 -15.17 4.44
CA VAL A 82 20.91 -16.32 3.87
C VAL A 82 21.07 -17.50 4.83
N PRO A 83 19.98 -18.02 5.42
CA PRO A 83 20.02 -19.18 6.31
C PRO A 83 20.21 -20.51 5.56
#